data_AF-A0A2V9DB61-F1
#
_entry.id   AF-A0A2V9DB61-F1
#
_cell.length_a   1.000
_cell.length_b   1.000
_cell.length_c   1.000
_cell.angle_alpha   90.00
_cell.angle_beta   90.00
_cell.angle_gamma   90.00
#
_symmetry.space_group_name_H-M   'P 1'
#
loop_
_entity.id
_entity.type
_entity.pdbx_description
1 polymer ?
#
loop_
_entity_poly.entity_id
_entity_poly.type
_entity_poly.pdbx_seq_one_letter_code
_entity_poly.pdbx_strand_id
1 'polypeptide(L)'
;MSEIIAEYDRNHDALTKRLQAIAGPRWEEKLPFMMGGQEVMRESGYEMAWGFLLDQIHHRGQLSTYLRPMGAKVPAIYGPSADESM
;
A
#
# COMPACT_ATOMS: atom_id res chain seq x y z
N MET A 1 1.91 -11.27 16.07
CA MET A 1 1.04 -10.11 15.78
C MET A 1 1.74 -8.79 16.07
N SER A 2 2.26 -8.56 17.29
CA SER A 2 2.99 -7.34 17.66
C SER A 2 4.20 -7.03 16.76
N GLU A 3 4.96 -8.05 16.36
CA GLU A 3 6.10 -7.88 15.46
C GLU A 3 5.70 -7.34 14.09
N ILE A 4 4.66 -7.92 13.47
CA ILE A 4 4.16 -7.50 12.15
C ILE A 4 3.63 -6.07 12.20
N ILE A 5 2.88 -5.72 13.24
CA ILE A 5 2.36 -4.35 13.43
C ILE A 5 3.53 -3.37 13.61
N ALA A 6 4.49 -3.70 14.46
CA ALA A 6 5.64 -2.83 14.68
C ALA A 6 6.50 -2.66 13.42
N GLU A 7 6.62 -3.70 12.58
CA GLU A 7 7.31 -3.60 11.29
C GLU A 7 6.52 -2.76 10.29
N TYR A 8 5.19 -2.90 10.25
CA TYR A 8 4.33 -2.03 9.43
C TYR A 8 4.51 -0.56 9.82
N ASP A 9 4.41 -0.23 11.11
CA ASP A 9 4.53 1.14 11.61
C ASP A 9 5.90 1.75 11.27
N ARG A 10 6.98 0.98 11.46
CA ARG A 10 8.34 1.41 11.09
C ARG A 10 8.45 1.73 9.60
N ASN A 11 7.97 0.84 8.73
CA ASN A 11 8.05 1.03 7.29
C ASN A 11 7.16 2.17 6.80
N HIS A 12 5.95 2.28 7.35
CA HIS A 12 5.02 3.37 7.06
C HIS A 12 5.66 4.74 7.37
N ASP A 13 6.25 4.90 8.55
CA ASP A 13 6.87 6.15 8.97
C ASP A 13 8.10 6.49 8.10
N ALA A 14 8.93 5.49 7.82
CA ALA A 14 10.11 5.67 6.98
C ALA A 14 9.74 6.02 5.53
N LEU A 15 8.76 5.32 4.96
CA LEU A 15 8.29 5.55 3.59
C LEU A 15 7.62 6.91 3.46
N THR A 16 6.73 7.27 4.37
CA THR A 16 6.03 8.57 4.35
C THR A 16 7.02 9.73 4.34
N LYS A 17 8.03 9.71 5.22
CA LYS A 17 9.10 10.73 5.24
C LYS A 17 9.86 10.80 3.92
N ARG A 18 10.17 9.65 3.31
CA ARG A 18 10.87 9.59 2.02
C ARG A 18 10.02 10.15 0.89
N LEU A 19 8.74 9.76 0.81
CA LEU A 19 7.79 10.25 -0.20
C LEU A 19 7.63 11.77 -0.13
N GLN A 20 7.51 12.34 1.07
CA GLN A 20 7.43 13.79 1.29
C GLN A 20 8.70 14.54 0.86
N ALA A 21 9.87 13.88 0.93
CA ALA A 21 11.15 14.46 0.56
C ALA A 21 11.46 14.33 -0.95
N ILE A 22 10.62 13.66 -1.73
CA ILE A 22 10.84 13.52 -3.18
C ILE A 22 10.68 14.88 -3.86
N ALA A 23 11.74 15.34 -4.52
CA ALA A 23 11.70 16.57 -5.31
C ALA A 23 10.69 16.45 -6.46
N GLY A 24 9.92 17.51 -6.71
CA GLY A 24 8.89 17.58 -7.75
C GLY A 24 9.27 16.92 -9.08
N PRO A 25 10.41 17.28 -9.71
CA PRO A 25 10.81 16.71 -11.01
C PRO A 25 10.98 15.18 -11.03
N ARG A 26 11.28 14.57 -9.88
CA ARG A 26 11.48 13.12 -9.77
C ARG A 26 10.18 12.32 -9.97
N TRP A 27 9.03 12.96 -9.74
CA TRP A 27 7.72 12.33 -9.99
C TRP A 27 7.42 12.14 -11.47
N GLU A 28 7.96 13.00 -12.33
CA GLU A 28 7.75 12.95 -13.78
C GLU A 28 8.79 12.08 -14.49
N GLU A 29 9.92 11.81 -13.86
CA GLU A 29 11.00 11.00 -14.44
C GLU A 29 10.59 9.53 -14.59
N LYS A 30 10.94 8.92 -15.72
CA LYS A 30 10.74 7.49 -15.97
C LYS A 30 11.75 6.66 -15.20
N LEU A 31 11.28 5.89 -14.23
CA LEU A 31 12.06 5.05 -13.33
C LEU A 31 11.94 3.57 -13.74
N PRO A 32 13.04 2.80 -13.72
CA PRO A 32 12.98 1.37 -13.96
C PRO A 32 12.41 0.65 -12.72
N PHE A 33 11.44 -0.24 -12.95
CA PHE A 33 10.99 -1.21 -11.97
C PHE A 33 11.71 -2.54 -12.21
N MET A 34 12.44 -3.00 -11.19
CA MET A 34 13.34 -4.13 -11.28
C MET A 34 12.77 -5.34 -10.53
N MET A 35 12.76 -6.52 -11.17
CA MET A 35 12.38 -7.78 -10.55
C MET A 35 13.43 -8.85 -10.90
N GLY A 36 13.99 -9.51 -9.90
CA GLY A 36 15.04 -10.53 -10.13
C GLY A 36 16.28 -10.00 -10.85
N GLY A 37 16.57 -8.70 -10.73
CA GLY A 37 17.68 -8.03 -11.43
C GLY A 37 17.38 -7.65 -12.88
N GLN A 38 16.17 -7.90 -13.39
CA GLN A 38 15.74 -7.48 -14.73
C GLN A 38 14.78 -6.31 -14.65
N GLU A 39 14.91 -5.35 -15.58
CA GLU A 39 13.92 -4.29 -15.77
C GLU A 39 12.67 -4.89 -16.41
N VAL A 40 11.55 -4.88 -15.69
CA VAL A 40 10.29 -5.46 -16.16
C VAL A 40 9.29 -4.39 -16.60
N MET A 41 9.47 -3.15 -16.13
CA MET A 41 8.64 -2.01 -16.49
C MET A 41 9.42 -0.72 -16.29
N ARG A 42 9.05 0.34 -17.01
CA ARG A 42 9.60 1.68 -16.83
C ARG A 42 8.47 2.71 -16.88
N GLU A 43 8.18 3.33 -15.75
CA GLU A 43 7.08 4.29 -15.61
C GLU A 43 7.47 5.54 -14.83
N SER A 44 6.64 6.59 -14.86
CA SER A 44 6.94 7.79 -14.09
C SER A 44 6.87 7.49 -12.59
N GLY A 45 7.56 8.27 -11.77
CA GLY A 45 7.43 8.17 -10.32
C GLY A 45 5.97 8.27 -9.84
N TYR A 46 5.17 9.13 -10.49
CA TYR A 46 3.74 9.29 -10.21
C TYR A 46 2.95 8.01 -10.50
N GLU A 47 3.07 7.45 -11.71
CA GLU A 47 2.34 6.23 -12.09
C GLU A 47 2.75 5.04 -11.23
N MET A 48 4.04 4.93 -10.90
CA MET A 48 4.53 3.87 -10.03
C MET A 48 3.96 3.98 -8.61
N ALA A 49 3.87 5.18 -8.04
CA ALA A 49 3.26 5.37 -6.73
C ALA A 49 1.76 5.09 -6.73
N TRP A 50 1.04 5.47 -7.79
CA TRP A 50 -0.37 5.13 -7.91
C TRP A 50 -0.58 3.62 -8.02
N GLY A 51 0.25 2.93 -8.82
CA GLY A 51 0.24 1.48 -8.92
C GLY A 51 0.37 0.79 -7.56
N PHE A 52 1.38 1.17 -6.76
CA PHE A 52 1.57 0.59 -5.42
C PHE A 52 0.47 0.95 -4.42
N LEU A 53 -0.14 2.12 -4.52
CA LEU A 53 -1.25 2.49 -3.64
C LEU A 53 -2.52 1.70 -3.99
N LEU A 54 -2.82 1.53 -5.28
CA LEU A 54 -3.94 0.71 -5.74
C LEU A 54 -3.74 -0.77 -5.39
N ASP A 55 -2.51 -1.28 -5.48
CA ASP A 55 -2.13 -2.62 -5.03
C ASP A 55 -2.37 -2.82 -3.52
N GLN A 56 -1.97 -1.85 -2.69
CA GLN A 56 -2.26 -1.87 -1.25
C GLN A 56 -3.76 -1.86 -0.95
N ILE A 57 -4.54 -1.04 -1.66
CA ILE A 57 -6.01 -0.98 -1.52
C ILE A 57 -6.62 -2.33 -1.93
N HIS A 58 -6.16 -2.92 -3.03
CA HIS A 58 -6.59 -4.23 -3.50
C HIS A 58 -6.34 -5.31 -2.45
N HIS A 59 -5.11 -5.41 -1.93
CA HIS A 59 -4.76 -6.40 -0.92
C HIS A 59 -5.41 -6.16 0.44
N ARG A 60 -5.69 -4.92 0.82
CA ARG A 60 -6.53 -4.60 1.99
C ARG A 60 -7.94 -5.17 1.83
N GLY A 61 -8.52 -5.06 0.64
CA GLY A 61 -9.80 -5.69 0.30
C GLY A 61 -9.72 -7.22 0.42
N GLN A 62 -8.69 -7.84 -0.16
CA GLN A 62 -8.47 -9.28 -0.08
C GLN A 62 -8.28 -9.78 1.36
N LEU A 63 -7.55 -9.05 2.20
CA LEU A 63 -7.35 -9.42 3.60
C LEU A 63 -8.68 -9.49 4.36
N SER A 64 -9.63 -8.59 4.05
CA SER A 64 -10.97 -8.62 4.67
C SER A 64 -11.75 -9.90 4.36
N THR A 65 -11.55 -10.50 3.17
CA THR A 65 -12.22 -11.75 2.77
C THR A 65 -11.64 -12.98 3.47
N TYR A 66 -10.39 -12.89 3.96
CA TYR A 66 -9.80 -13.91 4.83
C TYR A 66 -10.22 -13.73 6.29
N LEU A 67 -10.22 -12.49 6.80
CA LEU A 67 -10.51 -12.20 8.20
C LEU A 67 -11.96 -12.53 8.60
N ARG A 68 -12.94 -12.18 7.75
CA ARG A 68 -14.36 -12.37 8.06
C ARG A 68 -14.77 -13.84 8.31
N PRO A 69 -14.46 -14.83 7.45
CA PRO A 69 -14.78 -16.23 7.72
C PRO A 69 -14.00 -16.80 8.91
N MET A 70 -12.90 -16.17 9.33
CA MET A 70 -12.16 -16.52 10.56
C MET A 70 -12.79 -15.91 11.83
N GLY A 71 -13.94 -15.25 11.72
CA GLY A 71 -14.67 -14.66 12.84
C GLY A 71 -14.12 -13.31 13.31
N ALA A 72 -13.18 -12.70 12.59
CA ALA A 72 -12.70 -11.36 12.90
C ALA A 72 -13.68 -10.30 12.37
N LYS A 73 -13.81 -9.19 13.11
CA LYS A 73 -14.45 -7.97 12.62
C LYS A 73 -13.57 -7.33 11.54
N VAL A 74 -14.18 -6.77 10.51
CA VAL A 74 -13.44 -6.03 9.47
C VAL A 74 -13.82 -4.56 9.44
N PRO A 75 -12.87 -3.65 9.19
CA PRO A 75 -13.13 -2.22 9.22
C PRO A 75 -13.89 -1.74 7.97
N ALA A 76 -14.41 -0.52 8.02
CA ALA A 76 -14.89 0.21 6.85
C ALA A 76 -13.79 0.37 5.78
N ILE A 77 -14.13 0.12 4.51
CA ILE A 77 -13.19 0.22 3.38
C ILE A 77 -13.60 1.33 2.41
N TYR A 78 -14.81 1.24 1.84
CA TYR A 78 -15.41 2.26 0.95
C TYR A 78 -16.72 2.84 1.53
N GLY A 79 -17.01 2.50 2.77
CA GLY A 79 -18.26 2.75 3.48
C GLY A 79 -18.30 1.85 4.73
N PRO A 80 -19.31 2.00 5.59
CA PRO A 80 -19.44 1.21 6.81
C PRO A 80 -19.39 -0.29 6.51
N SER A 81 -18.69 -1.05 7.34
CA SER A 81 -18.80 -2.50 7.33
C SER A 81 -20.01 -2.94 8.18
N ALA A 82 -20.42 -4.20 8.07
CA ALA A 82 -21.44 -4.77 8.97
C ALA A 82 -20.98 -4.84 10.45
N ASP A 83 -19.70 -4.58 10.73
CA ASP A 83 -19.10 -4.65 12.06
C ASP A 83 -18.97 -3.27 12.74
N GLU A 84 -19.29 -2.19 12.02
CA GLU A 84 -19.23 -0.80 12.51
C GLU A 84 -20.65 -0.22 12.64
N SER A 85 -20.87 0.61 13.67
CA SER A 85 -22.12 1.37 13.81
C SER A 85 -22.21 2.44 12.72
N MET A 86 -23.41 2.62 12.15
CA MET A 86 -23.69 3.73 11.22
C MET A 86 -23.54 5.10 11.88
#